data_AF-A0AA40LSC2-F1
#
_entry.id   AF-A0AA40LSC2-F1
#
_cell.length_a   1.000
_cell.length_b   1.000
_cell.length_c   1.000
_cell.angle_alpha   90.00
_cell.angle_beta   90.00
_cell.angle_gamma   90.00
#
_symmetry.space_group_name_H-M   'P 1'
#
loop_
_entity.id
_entity.type
_entity.pdbx_description
1 polymer ?
#
loop_
_entity_poly.entity_id
_entity_poly.type
_entity_poly.pdbx_seq_one_letter_code
_entity_poly.pdbx_strand_id
1 'polypeptide(L)'
;MATMEPKVICVLLVVFSLAFSSLAQVQTETCVMSPSQRSNCGFPGVTPAECAAKGCCFDSTVPGHPWCFYPLQINNVPEGRSMTTRGG
;
A
#
# COMPACT_ATOMS: atom_id res chain seq x y z
N MET A 1 36.99 -14.55 18.70
CA MET A 1 36.44 -13.27 18.20
C MET A 1 37.30 -12.85 17.03
N ALA A 2 36.74 -12.86 15.81
CA ALA A 2 37.51 -12.63 14.59
C ALA A 2 38.03 -11.18 14.53
N THR A 3 39.35 -11.01 14.33
CA THR A 3 39.99 -9.73 14.06
C THR A 3 39.74 -9.37 12.60
N MET A 4 38.62 -8.68 12.33
CA MET A 4 38.30 -8.19 11.00
C MET A 4 39.11 -6.92 10.71
N GLU A 5 39.96 -6.98 9.68
CA GLU A 5 40.75 -5.86 9.18
C GLU A 5 39.83 -4.66 8.90
N PRO A 6 40.14 -3.44 9.35
CA PRO A 6 39.25 -2.28 9.17
C PRO A 6 38.87 -2.03 7.70
N LYS A 7 39.74 -2.43 6.79
CA LYS A 7 39.57 -2.38 5.33
C LYS A 7 38.48 -3.34 4.85
N VAL A 8 38.47 -4.56 5.39
CA VAL A 8 37.48 -5.61 5.06
C VAL A 8 36.11 -5.23 5.61
N ILE A 9 36.07 -4.62 6.80
CA ILE A 9 34.83 -4.07 7.38
C ILE A 9 34.23 -3.02 6.43
N CYS A 10 35.03 -2.05 5.98
CA CYS A 10 34.55 -1.01 5.07
C CYS A 10 34.04 -1.58 3.74
N VAL A 11 34.76 -2.53 3.14
CA VAL A 11 34.35 -3.16 1.88
C VAL A 11 33.02 -3.90 2.05
N LEU A 12 32.83 -4.64 3.16
CA LEU A 12 31.57 -5.33 3.44
C LEU A 12 30.39 -4.37 3.66
N LEU A 13 30.60 -3.26 4.38
CA LEU A 13 29.56 -2.25 4.60
C LEU A 13 29.15 -1.54 3.30
N VAL A 14 30.10 -1.24 2.42
CA VAL A 14 29.83 -0.61 1.11
C VAL A 14 29.03 -1.55 0.21
N VAL A 15 29.41 -2.83 0.12
CA VAL A 15 28.69 -3.84 -0.68
C VAL A 15 27.27 -4.05 -0.16
N PHE A 16 27.08 -4.10 1.16
CA PHE A 16 25.76 -4.24 1.77
C PHE A 16 24.86 -3.03 1.48
N SER A 17 25.40 -1.81 1.58
CA SER A 17 24.67 -0.57 1.28
C SER A 17 24.21 -0.51 -0.19
N LEU A 18 25.07 -0.93 -1.13
CA LEU A 18 24.75 -0.96 -2.56
C LEU A 18 23.67 -2.02 -2.89
N ALA A 19 23.67 -3.17 -2.19
CA ALA A 19 22.69 -4.22 -2.38
C ALA A 19 21.31 -3.89 -1.77
N PHE A 20 21.27 -3.18 -0.64
CA PHE A 20 20.02 -2.82 0.06
C PHE A 20 19.24 -1.68 -0.59
N SER A 21 19.89 -0.90 -1.46
CA SER A 21 19.31 0.30 -2.07
C SER A 21 18.12 0.02 -3.02
N SER A 22 17.88 -1.24 -3.39
CA SER A 22 16.92 -1.63 -4.44
C SER A 22 15.53 -2.07 -3.96
N LEU A 23 15.24 -2.08 -2.65
CA LEU A 23 13.96 -2.56 -2.10
C LEU A 23 12.94 -1.44 -1.82
N ALA A 24 13.03 -0.31 -2.51
CA ALA A 24 11.99 0.72 -2.45
C ALA A 24 10.87 0.39 -3.46
N GLN A 25 10.06 -0.63 -3.19
CA GLN A 25 8.77 -0.76 -3.88
C GLN A 25 7.86 0.37 -3.39
N VAL A 26 7.70 1.40 -4.21
CA VAL A 26 6.70 2.45 -3.97
C VAL A 26 5.32 1.84 -4.22
N GLN A 27 4.74 1.26 -3.17
CA GLN A 27 3.34 0.84 -3.16
C GLN A 27 2.47 2.10 -3.17
N THR A 28 1.87 2.44 -4.30
CA THR A 28 0.94 3.58 -4.37
C THR A 28 -0.47 3.14 -4.03
N GLU A 29 -1.18 3.89 -3.20
CA GLU A 29 -2.55 3.59 -2.79
C GLU A 29 -3.55 4.59 -3.40
N THR A 30 -4.76 4.15 -3.76
CA THR A 30 -5.81 5.02 -4.31
C THR A 30 -7.18 4.81 -3.66
N CYS A 31 -7.93 5.89 -3.52
CA CYS A 31 -9.32 5.89 -3.04
C CYS A 31 -10.36 5.88 -4.17
N VAL A 32 -9.92 5.88 -5.43
CA VAL A 32 -10.81 5.91 -6.59
C VAL A 32 -11.23 4.49 -6.95
N MET A 33 -12.44 4.12 -6.57
CA MET A 33 -13.04 2.81 -6.87
C MET A 33 -14.56 2.91 -6.97
N SER A 34 -15.19 1.93 -7.61
CA SER A 34 -16.65 1.89 -7.62
C SER A 34 -17.18 1.69 -6.19
N PRO A 35 -18.30 2.33 -5.82
CA PRO A 35 -18.85 2.17 -4.48
C PRO A 35 -19.06 0.70 -4.09
N SER A 36 -19.47 -0.16 -5.03
CA SER A 36 -19.73 -1.58 -4.77
C SER A 36 -18.47 -2.41 -4.49
N GLN A 37 -17.28 -1.89 -4.79
CA GLN A 37 -16.00 -2.50 -4.47
C GLN A 37 -15.46 -2.08 -3.10
N ARG A 38 -16.10 -1.12 -2.42
CA ARG A 38 -15.64 -0.62 -1.13
C ARG A 38 -15.72 -1.71 -0.07
N SER A 39 -14.57 -2.05 0.49
CA SER A 39 -14.48 -2.90 1.68
C SER A 39 -14.49 -2.04 2.93
N ASN A 40 -15.42 -2.29 3.86
CA ASN A 40 -15.61 -1.47 5.06
C ASN A 40 -14.34 -1.49 5.96
N CYS A 41 -13.86 -0.31 6.34
CA CYS A 41 -12.71 -0.10 7.23
C CYS A 41 -13.09 0.60 8.56
N GLY A 42 -14.36 0.93 8.76
CA GLY A 42 -14.84 1.70 9.91
C GLY A 42 -16.10 1.12 10.55
N PHE A 43 -16.84 2.00 11.20
CA PHE A 43 -18.11 1.70 11.85
C PHE A 43 -19.18 2.72 11.42
N PRO A 44 -20.49 2.42 11.58
CA PRO A 44 -21.55 3.37 11.27
C PRO A 44 -21.38 4.68 12.05
N GLY A 45 -21.39 5.83 11.37
CA GLY A 45 -21.20 7.14 12.00
C GLY A 45 -19.75 7.54 12.26
N VAL A 46 -18.77 6.77 11.76
CA VAL A 46 -17.34 7.15 11.81
C VAL A 46 -17.12 8.53 11.18
N THR A 47 -16.30 9.36 11.82
CA THR A 47 -15.94 10.67 11.29
C THR A 47 -14.87 10.55 10.19
N PRO A 48 -14.74 11.54 9.29
CA PRO A 48 -13.66 11.56 8.30
C PRO A 48 -12.27 11.47 8.94
N ALA A 49 -12.08 12.15 10.08
CA ALA A 49 -10.81 12.16 10.81
C ALA A 49 -10.46 10.79 11.40
N GLU A 50 -11.42 10.09 12.02
CA GLU A 50 -11.20 8.74 12.55
C GLU A 50 -10.92 7.73 11.44
N CYS A 51 -11.59 7.87 10.30
CA CYS A 51 -11.33 7.02 9.14
C CYS A 51 -9.92 7.24 8.57
N ALA A 52 -9.52 8.50 8.39
CA ALA A 52 -8.18 8.85 7.91
C ALA A 52 -7.09 8.42 8.90
N ALA A 53 -7.34 8.50 10.21
CA ALA A 53 -6.42 8.03 11.24
C ALA A 53 -6.17 6.51 11.19
N LYS A 54 -7.10 5.74 10.59
CA LYS A 54 -6.92 4.30 10.31
C LYS A 54 -6.17 4.02 9.01
N GLY A 55 -5.76 5.05 8.26
CA GLY A 55 -5.15 4.90 6.93
C GLY A 55 -6.16 4.54 5.85
N CYS A 56 -7.44 4.87 6.05
CA CYS A 56 -8.51 4.51 5.13
C CYS A 56 -9.10 5.72 4.39
N CYS A 57 -9.80 5.43 3.31
CA CYS A 57 -10.48 6.40 2.46
C CYS A 57 -11.86 6.73 3.04
N PHE A 58 -12.25 8.01 3.00
CA PHE A 58 -13.58 8.47 3.40
C PHE A 58 -14.33 9.10 2.22
N ASP A 59 -15.54 8.63 1.93
CA ASP A 59 -16.46 9.24 0.98
C ASP A 59 -17.93 8.93 1.34
N SER A 60 -18.65 9.97 1.78
CA SER A 60 -20.06 9.91 2.16
C SER A 60 -21.03 10.38 1.07
N THR A 61 -20.56 10.61 -0.17
CA THR A 61 -21.41 11.08 -1.27
C THR A 61 -22.39 10.01 -1.77
N VAL A 62 -22.07 8.73 -1.57
CA VAL A 62 -22.90 7.59 -2.00
C VAL A 62 -23.53 6.90 -0.79
N PRO A 63 -24.87 6.93 -0.62
CA PRO A 63 -25.55 6.24 0.46
C PRO A 63 -25.63 4.72 0.23
N GLY A 64 -25.88 3.97 1.29
CA GLY A 64 -26.07 2.51 1.25
C GLY A 64 -24.79 1.69 1.12
N HIS A 65 -23.63 2.33 1.09
CA HIS A 65 -22.31 1.69 0.98
C HIS A 65 -21.37 2.24 2.07
N PRO A 66 -20.26 1.55 2.38
CA PRO A 66 -19.33 2.02 3.41
C PRO A 66 -18.77 3.41 3.08
N TRP A 67 -18.89 4.34 4.03
CA TRP A 67 -18.27 5.66 3.91
C TRP A 67 -16.79 5.64 4.25
N CYS A 68 -16.38 4.76 5.16
CA CYS A 68 -14.97 4.50 5.45
C CYS A 68 -14.57 3.13 4.88
N PHE A 69 -13.59 3.13 3.97
CA PHE A 69 -13.20 1.94 3.23
C PHE A 69 -11.70 1.87 2.98
N TYR A 70 -11.18 0.65 2.77
CA TYR A 70 -9.76 0.44 2.48
C TYR A 70 -9.37 1.01 1.11
N PRO A 71 -8.15 1.57 0.96
CA PRO A 71 -7.64 1.96 -0.35
C PRO A 71 -7.31 0.75 -1.23
N LEU A 72 -7.22 0.96 -2.53
CA LEU A 72 -6.68 -0.02 -3.48
C LEU A 72 -5.16 0.16 -3.61
N GLN A 73 -4.43 -0.95 -3.68
CA GLN A 73 -3.00 -0.96 -3.95
C GLN A 73 -2.74 -0.97 -5.46
N ILE A 74 -2.07 0.06 -5.97
CA ILE A 74 -1.60 0.17 -7.35
C ILE A 74 -0.15 -0.29 -7.37
N ASN A 75 0.07 -1.57 -7.67
CA ASN A 75 1.40 -2.11 -7.94
C ASN A 75 1.65 -1.95 -9.45
N ASN A 76 2.52 -1.01 -9.85
CA ASN A 76 3.04 -0.79 -11.22
C ASN A 76 2.19 -1.42 -12.36
N VAL A 77 1.19 -0.67 -12.84
CA VAL A 77 0.32 -1.08 -13.95
C VAL A 77 1.05 -0.86 -15.29
N PRO A 78 1.41 -1.89 -16.08
CA PRO A 78 1.33 -1.73 -17.53
C PRO A 78 -0.16 -1.65 -17.87
N GLU A 79 -0.53 -0.52 -18.48
CA GLU A 79 -1.81 -0.20 -19.11
C GLU A 79 -2.67 -1.42 -19.48
N GLY A 80 -3.89 -1.47 -18.92
CA GLY A 80 -5.02 -2.17 -19.53
C GLY A 80 -5.32 -3.58 -19.00
N ARG A 81 -6.37 -3.65 -18.17
CA ARG A 81 -7.31 -4.77 -17.95
C ARG A 81 -7.46 -5.15 -16.48
N SER A 82 -8.16 -4.29 -15.74
CA SER A 82 -9.03 -4.81 -14.69
C SER A 82 -10.25 -5.47 -15.37
N MET A 83 -10.62 -6.64 -14.88
CA MET A 83 -11.75 -7.51 -15.26
C MET A 83 -11.64 -8.35 -16.54
N THR A 84 -11.34 -9.65 -16.37
CA THR A 84 -12.17 -10.72 -16.96
C THR A 84 -12.11 -12.00 -16.08
N THR A 85 -13.23 -12.28 -15.40
CA THR A 85 -13.78 -13.55 -14.89
C THR A 85 -12.91 -14.81 -14.73
N ARG A 86 -12.90 -15.37 -13.52
CA ARG A 86 -12.63 -16.80 -13.23
C ARG A 86 -13.95 -17.56 -13.30
N GLY A 87 -14.13 -18.39 -14.32
CA GLY A 87 -15.20 -19.37 -14.42
C GLY A 87 -14.61 -20.66 -15.00
N GLY A 88 -14.57 -21.70 -14.18
CA GLY A 88 -14.23 -23.07 -14.56
C GLY A 88 -15.41 -23.97 -14.24
#